data_AF-A0A821X338-F1
#
_entry.id   AF-A0A821X338-F1
#
_cell.length_a   1.000
_cell.length_b   1.000
_cell.length_c   1.000
_cell.angle_alpha   90.00
_cell.angle_beta   90.00
_cell.angle_gamma   90.00
#
_symmetry.space_group_name_H-M   'P 1'
#
loop_
_entity.id
_entity.type
_entity.pdbx_description
1 polymer ?
#
loop_
_entity_poly.entity_id
_entity_poly.type
_entity_poly.pdbx_seq_one_letter_code
_entity_poly.pdbx_strand_id
1 'polypeptide(L)'
;MRAQQDAAYATQLTDYNRKSNDNENRNRDLRRRYDELMNDEKYKADNCRLCPSCKRVVQRLEGCDSMICGQDAHGGNVQSGCGAKFNWAQAQNYTAAATPQPKQTILDLPKPENPVVHHNGVKCDHCQNDLVGIRFDCVHCPSLTFCEKCEQQATLDHSRENQLLAQQQHVFKLIMVPQEEANQL
;
A
#
# COMPACT_ATOMS: atom_id res chain seq x y z
N MET A 1 15.45 -27.12 -18.65
CA MET A 1 15.23 -26.87 -17.21
C MET A 1 15.10 -25.38 -16.89
N ARG A 2 16.05 -24.51 -17.27
CA ARG A 2 15.96 -23.04 -17.00
C ARG A 2 14.75 -22.34 -17.62
N ALA A 3 14.44 -22.59 -18.90
CA ALA A 3 13.23 -22.06 -19.53
C ALA A 3 11.93 -22.47 -18.82
N GLN A 4 11.92 -23.63 -18.14
CA GLN A 4 10.76 -24.06 -17.35
C GLN A 4 10.72 -23.36 -15.99
N GLN A 5 11.87 -23.12 -15.35
CA GLN A 5 11.99 -22.35 -14.11
C GLN A 5 11.59 -20.88 -14.33
N ASP A 6 12.05 -20.27 -15.42
CA ASP A 6 11.71 -18.89 -15.78
C ASP A 6 10.21 -18.75 -16.08
N ALA A 7 9.63 -19.70 -16.82
CA ALA A 7 8.18 -19.73 -17.08
C ALA A 7 7.36 -19.95 -15.80
N ALA A 8 7.82 -20.80 -14.90
CA ALA A 8 7.17 -21.04 -13.61
C ALA A 8 7.23 -19.80 -12.71
N TYR A 9 8.39 -19.14 -12.62
CA TYR A 9 8.54 -17.89 -11.87
C TYR A 9 7.66 -16.78 -12.45
N ALA A 10 7.64 -16.61 -13.78
CA ALA A 10 6.78 -15.64 -14.44
C ALA A 10 5.30 -15.86 -14.10
N THR A 11 4.83 -17.11 -14.12
CA THR A 11 3.45 -17.47 -13.77
C THR A 11 3.15 -17.18 -12.29
N GLN A 12 4.06 -17.52 -11.38
CA GLN A 12 3.89 -17.22 -9.95
C GLN A 12 3.86 -15.71 -9.69
N LEU A 13 4.71 -14.95 -10.38
CA LEU A 13 4.78 -13.50 -10.26
C LEU A 13 3.51 -12.82 -10.78
N THR A 14 2.95 -13.27 -11.91
CA THR A 14 1.69 -12.73 -12.42
C THR A 14 0.53 -13.03 -11.47
N ASP A 15 0.47 -14.24 -10.92
CA ASP A 15 -0.54 -14.62 -9.93
C ASP A 15 -0.43 -13.83 -8.63
N TYR A 16 0.78 -13.63 -8.13
CA TYR A 16 1.05 -12.79 -6.96
C TYR A 16 0.61 -11.35 -7.20
N ASN A 17 1.04 -10.75 -8.31
CA ASN A 17 0.71 -9.36 -8.66
C ASN A 17 -0.80 -9.17 -8.82
N ARG A 18 -1.49 -10.12 -9.44
CA ARG A 18 -2.96 -10.11 -9.56
C ARG A 18 -3.62 -10.08 -8.19
N LYS A 19 -3.26 -11.01 -7.30
CA LYS A 19 -3.84 -11.08 -5.94
C LYS A 19 -3.53 -9.84 -5.12
N SER A 20 -2.31 -9.29 -5.23
CA SER A 20 -1.92 -8.05 -4.57
C SER A 20 -2.79 -6.89 -5.01
N ASN A 21 -2.91 -6.69 -6.33
CA ASN A 21 -3.74 -5.63 -6.91
C ASN A 21 -5.22 -5.77 -6.50
N ASP A 22 -5.77 -6.99 -6.53
CA ASP A 22 -7.14 -7.24 -6.11
C ASP A 22 -7.37 -6.87 -4.64
N ASN A 23 -6.42 -7.21 -3.75
CA ASN A 23 -6.51 -6.85 -2.34
C ASN A 23 -6.41 -5.33 -2.13
N GLU A 24 -5.48 -4.67 -2.82
CA GLU A 24 -5.34 -3.21 -2.77
C GLU A 24 -6.60 -2.50 -3.26
N ASN A 25 -7.19 -2.97 -4.36
CA ASN A 25 -8.43 -2.42 -4.90
C ASN A 25 -9.60 -2.57 -3.93
N ARG A 26 -9.74 -3.75 -3.28
CA ARG A 26 -10.76 -3.97 -2.25
C ARG A 26 -10.55 -3.04 -1.05
N ASN A 27 -9.33 -2.93 -0.55
CA ASN A 27 -9.00 -2.04 0.56
C ASN A 27 -9.24 -0.56 0.22
N ARG A 28 -8.99 -0.17 -1.03
CA ARG A 28 -9.28 1.18 -1.54
C ARG A 28 -10.78 1.45 -1.58
N ASP A 29 -11.58 0.52 -2.11
CA ASP A 29 -13.04 0.65 -2.14
C ASP A 29 -13.64 0.71 -0.72
N LEU A 30 -13.13 -0.11 0.20
CA LEU A 30 -13.51 -0.08 1.62
C LEU A 30 -13.23 1.29 2.26
N ARG A 31 -12.05 1.88 2.03
CA ARG A 31 -11.71 3.23 2.50
C ARG A 31 -12.66 4.27 1.91
N ARG A 32 -12.90 4.23 0.59
CA ARG A 32 -13.78 5.19 -0.09
C ARG A 32 -15.19 5.21 0.51
N ARG A 33 -15.80 4.03 0.69
CA ARG A 33 -17.15 3.93 1.30
C ARG A 33 -17.19 4.42 2.73
N TYR A 34 -16.11 4.20 3.49
CA TYR A 34 -16.01 4.71 4.85
C TYR A 34 -15.92 6.23 4.85
N ASP A 35 -15.12 6.82 3.97
CA ASP A 35 -15.00 8.28 3.84
C ASP A 35 -16.34 8.92 3.41
N GLU A 36 -17.05 8.30 2.45
CA GLU A 36 -18.41 8.69 2.05
C GLU A 36 -19.36 8.69 3.24
N LEU A 37 -19.39 7.59 4.03
CA LEU A 37 -20.21 7.49 5.24
C LEU A 37 -19.83 8.57 6.26
N MET A 38 -18.53 8.80 6.50
CA MET A 38 -18.08 9.81 7.46
C MET A 38 -18.44 11.24 7.02
N ASN A 39 -18.42 11.52 5.71
CA ASN A 39 -18.86 12.80 5.17
C ASN A 39 -20.38 12.98 5.36
N ASP A 40 -21.18 11.95 5.11
CA ASP A 40 -22.63 11.98 5.34
C ASP A 40 -22.96 12.19 6.81
N GLU A 41 -22.27 11.48 7.71
CA GLU A 41 -22.45 11.63 9.15
C GLU A 41 -22.06 13.02 9.64
N LYS A 42 -20.97 13.59 9.13
CA LYS A 42 -20.57 14.97 9.41
C LYS A 42 -21.60 15.97 8.89
N TYR A 43 -22.05 15.80 7.65
CA TYR A 43 -23.06 16.66 7.07
C TYR A 43 -24.35 16.65 7.90
N LYS A 44 -24.81 15.47 8.34
CA LYS A 44 -25.96 15.35 9.24
C LYS A 44 -25.70 16.03 10.59
N ALA A 45 -24.51 15.91 11.16
CA ALA A 45 -24.19 16.55 12.44
C ALA A 45 -24.25 18.09 12.35
N ASP A 46 -23.81 18.65 11.23
CA ASP A 46 -23.77 20.09 11.01
C ASP A 46 -25.15 20.66 10.59
N ASN A 47 -25.93 19.90 9.80
CA ASN A 47 -27.15 20.39 9.14
C ASN A 47 -28.46 19.81 9.68
N CYS A 48 -28.40 18.75 10.48
CA CYS A 48 -29.59 18.06 10.98
C CYS A 48 -29.73 18.14 12.50
N ARG A 49 -30.98 18.14 12.95
CA ARG A 49 -31.36 18.14 14.37
C ARG A 49 -32.36 17.03 14.65
N LEU A 50 -32.54 16.69 15.92
CA LEU A 50 -33.46 15.67 16.38
C LEU A 50 -34.79 16.29 16.76
N CYS A 51 -35.90 15.68 16.32
CA CYS A 51 -37.22 16.06 16.80
C CYS A 51 -37.35 15.80 18.32
N PRO A 52 -37.76 16.79 19.13
CA PRO A 52 -37.89 16.61 20.58
C PRO A 52 -38.89 15.52 21.00
N SER A 53 -39.91 15.24 20.19
CA SER A 53 -40.94 14.24 20.51
C SER A 53 -40.55 12.82 20.11
N CYS A 54 -40.06 12.61 18.87
CA CYS A 54 -39.82 11.27 18.34
C CYS A 54 -38.35 10.94 18.05
N LYS A 55 -37.43 11.88 18.30
CA LYS A 55 -35.97 11.74 18.06
C LYS A 55 -35.59 11.43 16.60
N ARG A 56 -36.49 11.63 15.64
CA ARG A 56 -36.18 11.50 14.22
C ARG A 56 -35.24 12.61 13.77
N VAL A 57 -34.32 12.27 12.86
CA VAL A 57 -33.42 13.23 12.21
C VAL A 57 -34.24 14.09 11.25
N VAL A 58 -34.20 15.40 11.45
CA VAL A 58 -34.87 16.40 10.63
C VAL A 58 -33.79 17.31 10.06
N GLN A 59 -33.85 17.57 8.76
CA GLN A 59 -33.01 18.53 8.06
C GLN A 59 -33.83 19.79 7.76
N ARG A 60 -33.24 20.97 7.92
CA ARG A 60 -33.84 22.22 7.48
C ARG A 60 -33.30 22.55 6.09
N LEU A 61 -34.16 22.53 5.08
CA LEU A 61 -33.79 22.88 3.70
C LEU A 61 -33.76 24.40 3.55
N GLU A 62 -34.88 25.08 3.82
CA GLU A 62 -35.00 26.54 3.82
C GLU A 62 -36.13 26.97 4.80
N GLY A 63 -36.07 28.19 5.34
CA GLY A 63 -37.19 28.79 6.09
C GLY A 63 -36.98 29.09 7.57
N CYS A 64 -38.09 29.33 8.26
CA CYS A 64 -38.21 29.81 9.64
C CYS A 64 -37.90 28.73 10.68
N ASP A 65 -37.58 29.13 11.93
CA ASP A 65 -37.28 28.21 13.03
C ASP A 65 -38.49 27.40 13.52
N SER A 66 -39.71 27.73 13.08
CA SER A 66 -40.93 26.97 13.40
C SER A 66 -41.10 25.78 12.46
N MET A 67 -40.67 24.59 12.90
CA MET A 67 -40.65 23.35 12.10
C MET A 67 -41.76 22.39 12.51
N ILE A 68 -42.21 21.53 11.58
CA ILE A 68 -43.14 20.43 11.83
C ILE A 68 -42.45 19.11 11.46
N CYS A 69 -42.40 18.16 12.40
CA CYS A 69 -41.75 16.88 12.15
C CYS A 69 -42.51 16.06 11.10
N GLY A 70 -41.93 15.89 9.91
CA GLY A 70 -42.47 15.08 8.81
C GLY A 70 -43.30 15.85 7.79
N GLN A 71 -43.40 17.17 7.88
CA GLN A 71 -44.14 18.00 6.93
C GLN A 71 -43.44 19.33 6.71
N ASP A 72 -43.39 19.79 5.46
CA ASP A 72 -43.03 21.17 5.16
C ASP A 72 -44.11 22.11 5.67
N ALA A 73 -43.72 23.25 6.25
CA ALA A 73 -44.64 24.25 6.77
C ALA A 73 -45.61 24.81 5.72
N HIS A 74 -45.29 24.65 4.43
CA HIS A 74 -46.08 25.15 3.30
C HIS A 74 -46.70 24.07 2.40
N GLY A 75 -46.67 22.79 2.80
CA GLY A 75 -47.41 21.72 2.12
C GLY A 75 -46.84 21.35 0.74
N GLY A 76 -46.18 20.20 0.66
CA GLY A 76 -45.63 19.68 -0.61
C GLY A 76 -44.92 18.36 -0.43
N ASN A 77 -44.20 18.18 0.70
CA ASN A 77 -43.55 16.92 1.06
C ASN A 77 -44.09 16.42 2.42
N VAL A 78 -44.89 15.36 2.41
CA VAL A 78 -45.35 14.67 3.62
C VAL A 78 -44.51 13.41 3.77
N GLN A 79 -43.61 13.43 4.74
CA GLN A 79 -42.78 12.29 5.10
C GLN A 79 -43.24 11.65 6.40
N SER A 80 -42.69 10.48 6.72
CA SER A 80 -42.94 9.79 7.99
C SER A 80 -42.37 10.63 9.15
N GLY A 81 -43.25 11.29 9.90
CA GLY A 81 -42.93 12.04 11.10
C GLY A 81 -44.08 12.02 12.09
N CYS A 82 -43.83 12.50 13.31
CA CYS A 82 -44.85 12.50 14.38
C CYS A 82 -45.80 13.70 14.31
N GLY A 83 -45.57 14.66 13.40
CA GLY A 83 -46.38 15.88 13.27
C GLY A 83 -46.17 16.91 14.38
N ALA A 84 -45.26 16.68 15.32
CA ALA A 84 -44.97 17.63 16.39
C ALA A 84 -44.38 18.93 15.82
N LYS A 85 -44.91 20.06 16.30
CA LYS A 85 -44.37 21.39 16.03
C LYS A 85 -43.27 21.69 17.05
N PHE A 86 -42.12 22.16 16.61
CA PHE A 86 -41.01 22.48 17.50
C PHE A 86 -40.15 23.61 16.92
N ASN A 87 -39.36 24.24 17.79
CA ASN A 87 -38.40 25.25 17.39
C ASN A 87 -37.06 24.61 17.01
N TRP A 88 -36.59 24.88 15.79
CA TRP A 88 -35.33 24.38 15.26
C TRP A 88 -34.12 24.79 16.11
N ALA A 89 -34.04 26.06 16.53
CA ALA A 89 -32.92 26.59 17.30
C ALA A 89 -32.77 25.90 18.67
N GLN A 90 -33.89 25.44 19.24
CA GLN A 90 -33.95 24.75 20.53
C GLN A 90 -33.81 23.22 20.42
N ALA A 91 -33.88 22.66 19.22
CA ALA A 91 -33.76 21.23 19.01
C ALA A 91 -32.31 20.75 19.17
N GLN A 92 -32.12 19.55 19.71
CA GLN A 92 -30.80 18.94 19.88
C GLN A 92 -30.17 18.64 18.52
N ASN A 93 -28.88 18.93 18.35
CA ASN A 93 -28.14 18.57 17.15
C ASN A 93 -28.06 17.04 16.97
N TYR A 94 -28.03 16.60 15.73
CA TYR A 94 -27.74 15.21 15.42
C TYR A 94 -26.32 14.86 15.88
N THR A 95 -26.17 13.69 16.50
CA THR A 95 -24.86 13.14 16.85
C THR A 95 -24.76 11.74 16.26
N ALA A 96 -23.77 11.55 15.40
CA ALA A 96 -23.48 10.25 14.79
C ALA A 96 -23.22 9.19 15.87
N ALA A 97 -23.69 7.97 15.64
CA ALA A 97 -23.26 6.83 16.44
C ALA A 97 -21.78 6.53 16.16
N ALA A 98 -21.08 5.91 17.11
CA ALA A 98 -19.69 5.51 16.92
C ALA A 98 -19.61 4.44 15.81
N THR A 99 -19.19 4.85 14.61
CA THR A 99 -18.98 3.93 13.49
C THR A 99 -17.58 3.33 13.60
N PRO A 100 -17.44 2.01 13.78
CA PRO A 100 -16.13 1.36 13.83
C PRO A 100 -15.42 1.51 12.48
N GLN A 101 -14.10 1.71 12.52
CA GLN A 101 -13.29 1.74 11.31
C GLN A 101 -13.32 0.37 10.60
N PRO A 102 -13.35 0.34 9.26
CA PRO A 102 -13.35 -0.91 8.51
C PRO A 102 -12.00 -1.62 8.67
N LYS A 103 -12.04 -2.91 8.98
CA LYS A 103 -10.83 -3.73 9.03
C LYS A 103 -10.36 -4.02 7.61
N GLN A 104 -9.15 -3.56 7.30
CA GLN A 104 -8.51 -3.83 6.01
C GLN A 104 -7.94 -5.25 5.97
N THR A 105 -7.94 -5.85 4.79
CA THR A 105 -7.36 -7.18 4.58
C THR A 105 -5.90 -7.01 4.19
N ILE A 106 -4.99 -7.59 4.97
CA ILE A 106 -3.58 -7.66 4.60
C ILE A 106 -3.40 -8.97 3.83
N LEU A 107 -2.80 -8.88 2.65
CA LEU A 107 -2.49 -10.07 1.85
C LEU A 107 -1.21 -10.68 2.42
N ASP A 108 -1.37 -11.71 3.25
CA ASP A 108 -0.25 -12.48 3.80
C ASP A 108 0.10 -13.61 2.83
N LEU A 109 0.70 -13.25 1.70
CA LEU A 109 1.23 -14.20 0.72
C LEU A 109 2.72 -13.96 0.55
N PRO A 110 3.56 -15.02 0.60
CA PRO A 110 4.98 -14.87 0.32
C PRO A 110 5.15 -14.41 -1.13
N LYS A 111 5.94 -13.35 -1.33
CA LYS A 111 6.36 -12.92 -2.66
C LYS A 111 7.24 -14.01 -3.27
N PRO A 112 7.03 -14.42 -4.54
CA PRO A 112 7.90 -15.39 -5.18
C PRO A 112 9.33 -14.84 -5.22
N GLU A 113 10.30 -15.67 -4.82
CA GLU A 113 11.73 -15.32 -4.84
C GLU A 113 12.26 -15.32 -6.27
N ASN A 114 13.16 -14.39 -6.59
CA ASN A 114 13.81 -14.35 -7.89
C ASN A 114 14.58 -15.66 -8.15
N PRO A 115 14.57 -16.19 -9.39
CA PRO A 115 15.39 -17.35 -9.73
C PRO A 115 16.87 -17.01 -9.53
N VAL A 116 17.57 -17.89 -8.82
CA VAL A 116 18.98 -17.71 -8.48
C VAL A 116 19.85 -18.03 -9.70
N VAL A 117 20.69 -17.07 -10.09
CA VAL A 117 21.65 -17.24 -11.20
C VAL A 117 22.94 -17.85 -10.67
N HIS A 118 23.43 -18.91 -11.30
CA HIS A 118 24.71 -19.53 -10.96
C HIS A 118 25.76 -19.19 -12.02
N HIS A 119 26.91 -18.64 -11.60
CA HIS A 119 28.04 -18.33 -12.49
C HIS A 119 29.08 -19.43 -12.38
N ASN A 120 28.83 -20.53 -13.10
CA ASN A 120 29.70 -21.70 -13.06
C ASN A 120 31.13 -21.35 -13.49
N GLY A 121 32.12 -21.78 -12.70
CA GLY A 121 33.54 -21.54 -12.99
C GLY A 121 34.04 -20.15 -12.62
N VAL A 122 33.21 -19.28 -12.03
CA VAL A 122 33.62 -17.98 -11.51
C VAL A 122 33.53 -17.98 -9.99
N LYS A 123 34.63 -17.60 -9.34
CA LYS A 123 34.74 -17.53 -7.89
C LYS A 123 34.88 -16.09 -7.44
N CYS A 124 34.39 -15.80 -6.25
CA CYS A 124 34.61 -14.51 -5.60
C CYS A 124 36.08 -14.37 -5.17
N ASP A 125 36.74 -13.27 -5.50
CA ASP A 125 38.15 -13.07 -5.12
C ASP A 125 38.34 -12.90 -3.61
N HIS A 126 37.31 -12.47 -2.88
CA HIS A 126 37.37 -12.33 -1.42
C HIS A 126 37.16 -13.67 -0.70
N CYS A 127 36.04 -14.35 -0.95
CA CYS A 127 35.65 -15.54 -0.19
C CYS A 127 35.91 -16.87 -0.91
N GLN A 128 36.37 -16.85 -2.16
CA GLN A 128 36.74 -18.01 -2.99
C GLN A 128 35.62 -19.03 -3.24
N ASN A 129 34.37 -18.70 -2.88
CA ASN A 129 33.20 -19.51 -3.17
C ASN A 129 32.68 -19.25 -4.59
N ASP A 130 31.93 -20.21 -5.12
CA ASP A 130 31.24 -20.06 -6.41
C ASP A 130 30.22 -18.93 -6.35
N LEU A 131 30.15 -18.14 -7.42
CA LEU A 131 29.26 -17.00 -7.51
C LEU A 131 27.82 -17.42 -7.77
N VAL A 132 26.94 -16.98 -6.87
CA VAL A 132 25.51 -17.26 -6.88
C VAL A 132 24.78 -15.92 -6.70
N GLY A 133 23.82 -15.63 -7.57
CA GLY A 133 23.11 -14.35 -7.64
C GLY A 133 23.83 -13.32 -8.52
N ILE A 134 23.97 -12.10 -8.00
CA ILE A 134 24.60 -10.98 -8.71
C ILE A 134 26.13 -11.14 -8.65
N ARG A 135 26.77 -11.09 -9.82
CA ARG A 135 28.22 -11.02 -9.96
C ARG A 135 28.66 -9.57 -10.14
N PHE A 136 29.65 -9.13 -9.38
CA PHE A 136 30.19 -7.77 -9.40
C PHE A 136 31.60 -7.78 -9.98
N ASP A 137 31.73 -7.35 -11.24
CA ASP A 137 33.02 -7.27 -11.93
C ASP A 137 33.53 -5.85 -11.92
N CYS A 138 34.77 -5.60 -11.49
CA CYS A 138 35.32 -4.26 -11.57
C CYS A 138 35.61 -3.87 -13.02
N VAL A 139 35.12 -2.69 -13.43
CA VAL A 139 35.36 -2.15 -14.78
C VAL A 139 36.83 -1.79 -15.00
N HIS A 140 37.54 -1.43 -13.93
CA HIS A 140 38.94 -1.01 -13.99
C HIS A 140 39.94 -2.14 -13.68
N CYS A 141 39.50 -3.19 -13.00
CA CYS A 141 40.35 -4.31 -12.57
C CYS A 141 39.80 -5.61 -13.17
N PRO A 142 40.39 -6.12 -14.27
CA PRO A 142 39.85 -7.27 -15.01
C PRO A 142 39.78 -8.57 -14.21
N SER A 143 40.58 -8.67 -13.15
CA SER A 143 40.70 -9.84 -12.29
C SER A 143 40.01 -9.66 -10.93
N LEU A 144 39.16 -8.64 -10.78
CA LEU A 144 38.48 -8.38 -9.51
C LEU A 144 36.98 -8.60 -9.66
N THR A 145 36.51 -9.70 -9.05
CA THR A 145 35.15 -10.18 -9.06
C THR A 145 34.68 -10.46 -7.62
N PHE A 146 33.54 -9.88 -7.24
CA PHE A 146 32.91 -10.13 -5.95
C PHE A 146 31.52 -10.75 -6.06
N CYS A 147 31.15 -11.51 -5.04
CA CYS A 147 29.77 -11.92 -4.82
C CYS A 147 28.99 -10.84 -4.08
N GLU A 148 27.67 -10.89 -4.18
CA GLU A 148 26.74 -10.00 -3.47
C GLU A 148 27.04 -9.88 -1.97
N LYS A 149 27.36 -10.99 -1.29
CA LYS A 149 27.64 -10.96 0.16
C LYS A 149 28.92 -10.19 0.48
N CYS A 150 29.98 -10.38 -0.31
CA CYS A 150 31.26 -9.72 -0.07
C CYS A 150 31.21 -8.23 -0.44
N GLU A 151 30.45 -7.87 -1.47
CA GLU A 151 30.20 -6.48 -1.82
C GLU A 151 29.40 -5.77 -0.71
N GLN A 152 28.33 -6.40 -0.19
CA GLN A 152 27.56 -5.86 0.93
C GLN A 152 28.38 -5.73 2.22
N GLN A 153 29.27 -6.68 2.50
CA GLN A 153 30.17 -6.58 3.66
C GLN A 153 31.15 -5.41 3.52
N ALA A 154 31.72 -5.22 2.33
CA ALA A 154 32.63 -4.10 2.06
C ALA A 154 31.93 -2.73 2.19
N THR A 155 30.63 -2.65 1.90
CA THR A 155 29.84 -1.42 2.08
C THR A 155 29.38 -1.20 3.52
N LEU A 156 29.18 -2.26 4.31
CA LEU A 156 28.72 -2.16 5.71
C LEU A 156 29.88 -1.94 6.71
N ASP A 157 31.08 -2.44 6.44
CA ASP A 157 32.26 -2.25 7.29
C ASP A 157 32.95 -0.89 7.02
N HIS A 158 32.34 0.20 7.48
CA HIS A 158 32.96 1.53 7.54
C HIS A 158 33.87 1.74 8.77
N SER A 159 34.49 0.68 9.30
CA SER A 159 35.46 0.78 10.39
C SER A 159 36.77 1.40 9.87
N ARG A 160 37.20 2.50 10.52
CA ARG A 160 38.30 3.40 10.10
C ARG A 160 39.67 2.74 9.88
N GLU A 161 39.83 1.47 10.21
CA GLU A 161 41.09 0.73 10.03
C GLU A 161 41.23 0.11 8.63
N ASN A 162 40.15 -0.03 7.86
CA ASN A 162 40.18 -0.59 6.50
C ASN A 162 40.37 0.49 5.40
N GLN A 163 40.94 1.64 5.76
CA GLN A 163 41.03 2.83 4.91
C GLN A 163 42.11 2.74 3.82
N LEU A 164 42.96 1.70 3.83
CA LEU A 164 43.98 1.46 2.80
C LEU A 164 43.42 0.72 1.57
N LEU A 165 42.27 0.04 1.68
CA LEU A 165 41.55 -0.56 0.54
C LEU A 165 40.38 0.32 0.05
N ALA A 166 39.90 1.24 0.89
CA ALA A 166 38.84 2.20 0.52
C ALA A 166 39.30 3.34 -0.43
N GLN A 167 40.59 3.40 -0.79
CA GLN A 167 41.15 4.48 -1.61
C GLN A 167 40.89 4.32 -3.12
N GLN A 168 40.35 3.20 -3.57
CA GLN A 168 39.93 3.03 -4.96
C GLN A 168 38.44 2.71 -4.98
N GLN A 169 37.63 3.71 -5.34
CA GLN A 169 36.23 3.50 -5.68
C GLN A 169 36.19 2.59 -6.91
N HIS A 170 36.05 1.29 -6.70
CA HIS A 170 35.86 0.34 -7.79
C HIS A 170 34.45 0.53 -8.32
N VAL A 171 34.35 0.88 -9.60
CA VAL A 171 33.09 0.85 -10.34
C VAL A 171 32.85 -0.59 -10.76
N PHE A 172 31.77 -1.19 -10.26
CA PHE A 172 31.41 -2.56 -10.59
C PHE A 172 30.33 -2.61 -11.68
N LYS A 173 30.52 -3.48 -12.67
CA LYS A 173 29.49 -3.95 -13.59
C LYS A 173 28.72 -5.07 -12.89
N LEU A 174 27.40 -4.92 -12.83
CA LEU A 174 26.51 -5.95 -12.30
C LEU A 174 26.16 -6.93 -13.42
N ILE A 175 26.46 -8.22 -13.19
CA ILE A 175 26.16 -9.30 -14.12
C ILE A 175 25.13 -10.22 -13.46
N MET A 176 23.92 -10.22 -14.02
CA MET A 176 22.79 -11.04 -13.58
C MET A 176 22.42 -12.13 -14.61
N VAL A 177 23.32 -12.42 -15.54
CA VAL A 177 23.19 -13.49 -16.54
C VAL A 177 24.26 -14.55 -16.30
N PRO A 178 24.03 -15.82 -16.64
CA PRO A 178 25.05 -16.85 -16.48
C PRO A 178 26.31 -16.58 -17.30
N GLN A 179 27.42 -17.18 -16.88
CA GLN A 179 28.75 -16.96 -17.47
C GLN A 179 28.81 -17.21 -18.98
N GLU A 180 28.08 -18.21 -19.48
CA GLU A 180 28.06 -18.59 -20.89
C GLU A 180 27.49 -17.48 -21.80
N GLU A 181 26.53 -16.71 -21.30
CA GLU A 181 25.91 -15.57 -21.99
C GLU A 181 26.71 -14.28 -21.76
N ALA A 182 27.32 -14.12 -20.59
CA ALA A 182 28.17 -12.97 -20.27
C ALA A 182 29.41 -12.88 -21.17
N ASN A 183 29.96 -14.01 -21.61
CA ASN A 183 31.14 -14.06 -22.48
C ASN A 183 30.85 -13.71 -23.96
N GLN A 184 29.58 -13.52 -24.33
CA GLN A 184 29.14 -13.21 -25.71
C GLN A 184 28.75 -11.73 -25.90
N LEU A 185 28.87 -10.91 -24.85
CA LEU A 185 28.55 -9.48 -24.79
C LEU A 185 29.85 -8.66 -24.66
#